data_AF-X5XY80-F1
#
_entry.id   AF-X5XY80-F1
#
_cell.length_a   1.000
_cell.length_b   1.000
_cell.length_c   1.000
_cell.angle_alpha   90.00
_cell.angle_beta   90.00
_cell.angle_gamma   90.00
#
_symmetry.space_group_name_H-M   'P 1'
#
loop_
_entity.id
_entity.type
_entity.pdbx_description
1 polymer ?
#
loop_
_entity_poly.entity_id
_entity_poly.type
_entity_poly.pdbx_seq_one_letter_code
_entity_poly.pdbx_strand_id
1 'polypeptide(L)'
;MNLRHFENKARQSYWMVHVEAWPRSGLTRTEYCRVHRLTKDTLDRWLKYFAANDAARKQAEYQAELRRQKRLEERAKRQKKARSAALRGEHGCA
;
A
#
# COMPACT_ATOMS: atom_id res chain seq x y z
N MET A 1 8.40 17.97 0.59
CA MET A 1 7.75 17.91 1.93
C MET A 1 8.82 17.55 2.95
N ASN A 2 8.92 18.26 4.08
CA ASN A 2 9.86 17.89 5.14
C ASN A 2 9.31 16.68 5.93
N LEU A 3 9.87 15.50 5.68
CA LEU A 3 9.35 14.22 6.20
C LEU A 3 9.52 14.10 7.72
N ARG A 4 10.53 14.77 8.30
CA ARG A 4 10.78 14.78 9.75
C ARG A 4 9.61 15.33 10.56
N HIS A 5 8.82 16.22 9.99
CA HIS A 5 7.61 16.75 10.63
C HIS A 5 6.56 15.67 10.89
N PHE A 6 6.52 14.65 10.03
CA PHE A 6 5.53 13.59 10.08
C PHE A 6 5.99 12.36 10.86
N GLU A 7 7.26 12.26 11.27
CA GLU A 7 7.81 11.09 11.98
C GLU A 7 7.30 10.94 13.42
N ASN A 8 6.82 12.04 14.02
CA ASN A 8 6.32 12.03 15.40
C ASN A 8 5.03 11.21 15.52
N LYS A 9 5.11 10.05 16.18
CA LYS A 9 4.00 9.09 16.33
C LYS A 9 2.79 9.67 17.07
N ALA A 10 2.99 10.45 18.12
CA ALA A 10 1.89 11.08 18.84
C ALA A 10 1.13 12.06 17.92
N ARG A 11 1.84 12.84 17.10
CA ARG A 11 1.21 13.71 16.10
C ARG A 11 0.52 12.91 15.00
N GLN A 12 1.12 11.80 14.53
CA GLN A 12 0.47 10.93 13.55
C GLN A 12 -0.88 10.43 14.08
N SER A 13 -0.92 9.87 15.29
CA SER A 13 -2.16 9.37 15.89
C SER A 13 -3.20 10.48 16.09
N TYR A 14 -2.78 11.64 16.60
CA TYR A 14 -3.66 12.81 16.75
C TYR A 14 -4.29 13.24 15.41
N TRP A 15 -3.47 13.39 14.36
CA TRP A 15 -3.96 13.84 13.06
C TRP A 15 -4.73 12.78 12.31
N MET A 16 -4.45 11.49 12.53
CA MET A 16 -5.22 10.38 11.96
C MET A 16 -6.67 10.45 12.40
N VAL A 17 -6.93 10.69 13.70
CA VAL A 17 -8.30 10.85 14.22
C VAL A 17 -9.04 11.97 13.49
N HIS A 18 -8.40 13.13 13.30
CA HIS A 18 -9.03 14.26 12.61
C HIS A 18 -9.24 14.01 11.11
N VAL A 19 -8.28 13.37 10.46
CA VAL A 19 -8.37 13.02 9.03
C VAL A 19 -9.50 12.03 8.77
N GLU A 20 -9.75 11.09 9.69
CA GLU A 20 -10.86 10.15 9.58
C GLU A 20 -12.20 10.74 10.01
N ALA A 21 -12.21 11.60 11.04
CA ALA A 21 -13.42 12.20 11.58
C ALA A 21 -13.99 13.31 10.66
N TRP A 22 -13.15 14.07 9.97
CA TRP A 22 -13.61 15.17 9.12
C TRP A 22 -14.58 14.69 8.02
N PRO A 23 -14.25 13.70 7.17
CA PRO A 23 -15.19 13.20 6.15
C PRO A 23 -16.49 12.65 6.75
N ARG A 24 -16.41 11.99 7.92
CA ARG A 24 -17.58 11.44 8.62
C ARG A 24 -18.50 12.52 9.20
N SER A 25 -17.96 13.70 9.49
CA SER A 25 -18.73 14.82 10.04
C SER A 25 -19.64 15.49 9.00
N GLY A 26 -19.38 15.30 7.70
CA GLY A 26 -20.10 15.99 6.63
C GLY A 26 -19.81 17.50 6.52
N LEU A 27 -18.98 18.06 7.41
CA LEU A 27 -18.61 19.48 7.40
C LEU A 27 -17.65 19.81 6.28
N THR A 28 -17.69 21.05 5.79
CA THR A 28 -16.59 21.54 4.97
C THR A 28 -15.29 21.58 5.79
N ARG A 29 -14.16 21.49 5.08
CA ARG A 29 -12.82 21.53 5.70
C ARG A 29 -12.63 22.75 6.60
N THR A 30 -13.16 23.91 6.16
CA THR A 30 -13.08 25.17 6.90
C THR A 30 -13.91 25.15 8.18
N GLU A 31 -15.15 24.65 8.11
CA GLU A 31 -16.04 24.55 9.28
C GLU A 31 -15.48 23.57 10.32
N TYR A 32 -15.01 22.40 9.86
CA TYR A 32 -14.37 21.42 10.73
C TYR A 32 -13.16 22.02 11.46
N CYS A 33 -12.29 22.74 10.75
CA CYS A 33 -11.15 23.41 11.36
C CYS A 33 -11.57 24.48 12.38
N ARG A 34 -12.63 25.25 12.12
CA ARG A 34 -13.15 26.25 13.06
C ARG A 34 -13.68 25.60 14.35
N VAL A 35 -14.49 24.56 14.22
CA VAL A 35 -15.08 23.84 15.37
C VAL A 35 -14.01 23.19 16.24
N HIS A 36 -13.02 22.56 15.61
CA HIS A 36 -11.98 21.79 16.30
C HIS A 36 -10.70 22.59 16.60
N ARG A 37 -10.70 23.92 16.36
CA ARG A 37 -9.54 24.82 16.55
C ARG A 37 -8.27 24.32 15.86
N LEU A 38 -8.43 23.83 14.63
CA LEU A 38 -7.34 23.36 13.79
C LEU A 38 -7.02 24.37 12.70
N THR A 39 -5.81 24.27 12.15
CA THR A 39 -5.42 25.03 10.96
C THR A 39 -5.67 24.22 9.70
N LYS A 40 -6.36 24.83 8.71
CA LYS A 40 -6.67 24.22 7.43
C LYS A 40 -5.42 23.71 6.69
N ASP A 41 -4.36 24.53 6.63
CA ASP A 41 -3.11 24.15 5.98
C ASP A 41 -2.46 22.92 6.60
N THR A 42 -2.52 22.81 7.93
CA THR A 42 -1.97 21.66 8.64
C THR A 42 -2.80 20.42 8.33
N LEU A 43 -4.13 20.51 8.40
CA LEU A 43 -5.03 19.41 8.02
C LEU A 43 -4.78 18.95 6.56
N ASP A 44 -4.65 19.89 5.62
CA ASP A 44 -4.38 19.59 4.20
C ASP A 44 -3.02 18.89 4.01
N ARG A 45 -1.99 19.27 4.77
CA ARG A 45 -0.68 18.58 4.74
C ARG A 45 -0.78 17.15 5.26
N TRP A 46 -1.51 16.92 6.35
CA TRP A 46 -1.71 15.58 6.91
C TRP A 46 -2.57 14.70 5.99
N LEU A 47 -3.61 15.26 5.36
CA LEU A 47 -4.40 14.55 4.34
C LEU A 47 -3.51 14.04 3.20
N LYS A 48 -2.66 14.92 2.64
CA LYS A 48 -1.73 14.54 1.58
C LYS A 48 -0.72 13.48 2.04
N TYR A 49 -0.20 13.62 3.27
CA TYR A 49 0.74 12.65 3.83
C TYR A 49 0.11 11.25 3.96
N PHE A 50 -1.07 11.14 4.56
CA PHE A 50 -1.74 9.84 4.71
C PHE A 50 -2.16 9.24 3.37
N ALA A 51 -2.66 10.06 2.43
CA ALA A 51 -2.98 9.60 1.09
C ALA A 51 -1.75 9.06 0.34
N ALA A 52 -0.60 9.74 0.46
CA ALA A 52 0.65 9.27 -0.13
C ALA A 52 1.16 7.96 0.50
N ASN A 53 1.05 7.81 1.83
CA ASN A 53 1.43 6.57 2.52
C ASN A 53 0.51 5.40 2.12
N ASP A 54 -0.80 5.64 2.02
CA ASP A 54 -1.76 4.62 1.59
C ASP A 54 -1.50 4.17 0.15
N ALA A 55 -1.24 5.12 -0.75
CA ALA A 55 -0.86 4.83 -2.13
C ALA A 55 0.45 4.03 -2.22
N ALA A 56 1.47 4.41 -1.44
CA ALA A 56 2.74 3.67 -1.38
C ALA A 56 2.56 2.24 -0.87
N ARG A 57 1.72 2.04 0.16
CA ARG A 57 1.38 0.71 0.68
C ARG A 57 0.69 -0.15 -0.37
N LYS A 58 -0.35 0.36 -1.01
CA LYS A 58 -1.07 -0.33 -2.11
C LYS A 58 -0.14 -0.69 -3.26
N GLN A 59 0.76 0.22 -3.64
CA GLN A 59 1.77 -0.04 -4.67
C GLN A 59 2.73 -1.16 -4.25
N ALA A 60 3.20 -1.16 -3.00
CA ALA A 60 4.09 -2.20 -2.49
C ALA A 60 3.42 -3.59 -2.46
N GLU A 61 2.14 -3.64 -2.03
CA GLU A 61 1.31 -4.85 -2.05
C GLU A 61 1.14 -5.37 -3.49
N TYR A 62 0.78 -4.50 -4.43
CA TYR A 62 0.66 -4.86 -5.84
C TYR A 62 1.96 -5.43 -6.42
N GLN A 63 3.10 -4.78 -6.15
CA GLN A 63 4.41 -5.27 -6.58
C GLN A 63 4.77 -6.61 -5.91
N ALA A 64 4.36 -6.84 -4.66
CA ALA A 64 4.55 -8.13 -3.98
C ALA A 64 3.76 -9.24 -4.68
N GLU A 65 2.52 -8.98 -5.08
CA GLU A 65 1.69 -9.97 -5.78
C GLU A 65 2.23 -10.27 -7.17
N LEU A 66 2.67 -9.27 -7.93
CA LEU A 66 3.32 -9.49 -9.23
C LEU A 66 4.56 -10.39 -9.10
N ARG A 67 5.40 -10.14 -8.08
CA ARG A 67 6.57 -10.98 -7.78
C ARG A 67 6.15 -12.40 -7.39
N ARG A 68 5.06 -12.56 -6.63
CA ARG A 68 4.52 -13.87 -6.25
C ARG A 68 4.06 -14.64 -7.47
N GLN A 69 3.31 -14.00 -8.35
CA GLN A 69 2.81 -14.62 -9.58
C GLN A 69 3.95 -15.07 -10.49
N LYS A 70 4.96 -14.22 -10.68
CA LYS A 70 6.16 -14.55 -11.47
C LYS A 70 6.88 -15.80 -10.94
N ARG A 71 7.05 -15.90 -9.61
CA ARG A 71 7.69 -17.08 -8.99
C ARG A 71 6.88 -18.37 -9.20
N LEU A 72 5.55 -18.30 -9.09
CA LEU A 72 4.68 -19.45 -9.32
C LEU A 72 4.76 -19.91 -10.78
N GLU A 73 4.75 -18.97 -11.72
CA GLU A 73 4.89 -19.26 -13.14
C GLU A 73 6.25 -19.90 -13.46
N GLU A 74 7.35 -19.35 -12.94
CA GLU A 74 8.69 -19.92 -13.09
C GLU A 74 8.76 -21.35 -12.53
N ARG A 75 8.18 -21.59 -11.35
CA ARG A 75 8.13 -22.93 -10.74
C ARG A 75 7.31 -23.90 -11.61
N ALA A 76 6.16 -23.47 -12.12
CA ALA A 76 5.33 -24.27 -13.00
C ALA A 76 6.05 -24.61 -14.32
N LYS A 77 6.77 -23.65 -14.92
CA LYS A 77 7.61 -23.87 -16.10
C LYS A 77 8.71 -24.90 -15.83
N ARG A 78 9.41 -24.79 -14.70
CA ARG A 78 10.42 -25.77 -14.27
C ARG A 78 9.84 -27.17 -14.08
N GLN A 79 8.68 -27.29 -13.44
CA GLN A 79 7.98 -28.57 -13.26
C GLN A 79 7.56 -29.19 -14.60
N LYS A 80 6.96 -28.39 -15.49
CA LYS A 80 6.60 -28.85 -16.85
C LYS A 80 7.84 -29.34 -17.62
N LYS A 81 8.95 -28.59 -17.56
CA LYS A 81 10.21 -28.98 -18.19
C LYS A 81 10.73 -30.31 -17.64
N ALA A 82 10.76 -30.47 -16.31
CA ALA A 82 11.18 -31.71 -15.66
C ALA A 82 10.31 -32.91 -16.06
N ARG A 83 8.97 -32.75 -16.04
CA ARG A 83 8.03 -33.78 -16.48
C ARG A 83 8.26 -34.18 -17.94
N SER A 84 8.47 -33.21 -18.83
CA SER A 84 8.76 -33.49 -20.25
C SER A 84 10.06 -34.28 -20.44
N ALA A 85 11.07 -34.05 -19.59
CA ALA A 85 12.34 -34.75 -19.65
C ALA A 85 12.21 -36.20 -19.15
N ALA A 86 11.44 -36.43 -18.08
CA ALA A 86 11.13 -37.77 -17.58
C ALA A 86 10.45 -38.63 -18.66
N LEU A 87 9.39 -38.10 -19.28
CA LEU A 87 8.68 -38.80 -20.36
C LEU A 87 9.60 -39.18 -21.54
N ARG A 88 10.53 -38.30 -21.93
CA ARG A 88 11.50 -38.61 -23.00
C ARG A 88 12.53 -39.68 -22.60
N GLY A 89 12.90 -39.75 -21.32
CA GLY A 89 13.78 -40.79 -20.80
C GLY A 89 13.12 -42.17 -20.73
N GLU A 90 11.81 -42.22 -20.45
CA GLU A 90 11.02 -43.45 -20.42
C GLU A 90 10.82 -44.07 -21.81
N HIS A 91 10.77 -43.26 -22.87
CA HIS A 91 10.66 -43.76 -24.25
C HIS A 91 12.01 -44.11 -24.92
N GLY A 92 13.14 -43.91 -24.24
CA GLY A 92 14.49 -44.16 -24.76
C GLY A 92 15.15 -45.45 -24.26
N CYS A 93 14.48 -46.22 -23.39
CA CYS A 93 14.92 -47.53 -22.90
C CYS A 93 13.94 -48.60 -23.38
N ALA A 94 13.97 -48.93 -24.68
CA ALA A 94 13.34 -50.11 -25.26
C ALA A 94 14.22 -50.62 -26.41
#